data_AF-A0A1Q7NWY2-F1
#
_entry.id   AF-A0A1Q7NWY2-F1
#
_cell.length_a   1.000
_cell.length_b   1.000
_cell.length_c   1.000
_cell.angle_alpha   90.00
_cell.angle_beta   90.00
_cell.angle_gamma   90.00
#
_symmetry.space_group_name_H-M   'P 1'
#
loop_
_entity.id
_entity.type
_entity.pdbx_description
1 polymer ?
#
loop_
_entity_poly.entity_id
_entity_poly.type
_entity_poly.pdbx_seq_one_letter_code
_entity_poly.pdbx_strand_id
1 'polypeptide(L)' 'MAKLADEKRLIVVNAKEENFQQARFASLDKNIIQPLLNEWKFVEVERVGRTRWIKMTQEGVGAVEFLS' A
#
# COMPACT_ATOMS: atom_id res chain seq x y z
N MET A 1 5.08 -6.77 1.95
CA MET A 1 3.79 -6.13 1.62
C MET A 1 3.39 -6.32 0.16
N ALA A 2 4.15 -5.81 -0.82
CA ALA A 2 3.73 -5.86 -2.24
C ALA A 2 3.46 -7.28 -2.78
N LYS A 3 4.29 -8.26 -2.40
CA LYS A 3 4.06 -9.69 -2.71
C LYS A 3 2.73 -10.20 -2.12
N LEU A 4 2.44 -9.89 -0.86
CA LEU A 4 1.20 -10.31 -0.19
C LEU A 4 -0.04 -9.70 -0.84
N ALA A 5 0.03 -8.42 -1.22
CA ALA A 5 -1.09 -7.73 -1.87
C ALA A 5 -1.42 -8.35 -3.24
N ASP A 6 -0.40 -8.73 -3.99
CA ASP A 6 -0.53 -9.46 -5.26
C ASP A 6 -1.10 -10.87 -5.05
N GLU A 7 -0.54 -11.65 -4.12
CA GLU A 7 -1.03 -13.01 -3.78
C GLU A 7 -2.50 -13.01 -3.32
N LYS A 8 -2.90 -11.99 -2.55
CA LYS A 8 -4.29 -11.80 -2.11
C LYS A 8 -5.18 -11.12 -3.15
N ARG A 9 -4.67 -10.82 -4.35
CA ARG A 9 -5.38 -10.12 -5.44
C ARG A 9 -5.96 -8.75 -5.03
N LEU A 10 -5.30 -8.08 -4.07
CA LEU A 10 -5.63 -6.71 -3.68
C LEU A 10 -5.11 -5.68 -4.69
N ILE A 11 -4.12 -6.07 -5.50
CA ILE A 11 -3.64 -5.30 -6.65
C ILE A 11 -3.55 -6.21 -7.86
N VAL A 12 -3.67 -5.61 -9.06
CA VAL A 12 -3.44 -6.29 -10.33
C VAL A 12 -2.12 -5.78 -10.91
N VAL A 13 -1.27 -6.70 -11.36
CA VAL A 13 0.04 -6.40 -11.94
C VAL A 13 0.13 -7.04 -13.33
N ASN A 14 -0.06 -6.22 -14.36
CA ASN A 14 0.05 -6.65 -15.75
C ASN A 14 1.45 -6.30 -16.29
N ALA A 15 2.44 -7.11 -15.95
CA ALA A 15 3.84 -6.90 -16.32
C ALA A 15 4.51 -8.22 -16.72
N LYS A 16 5.58 -8.15 -17.51
CA LYS A 16 6.41 -9.31 -17.86
C LYS A 16 7.28 -9.70 -16.66
N GLU A 17 7.81 -10.92 -16.63
CA GLU A 17 8.67 -11.38 -15.52
C GLU A 17 9.85 -10.43 -15.28
N GLU A 18 10.44 -9.90 -16.36
CA GLU A 18 11.61 -9.00 -16.35
C GLU A 18 11.41 -7.74 -15.50
N ASN A 19 10.19 -7.20 -15.45
CA ASN A 19 9.84 -5.99 -14.73
C ASN A 19 8.75 -6.20 -13.67
N PHE A 20 8.41 -7.45 -13.36
CA PHE A 20 7.29 -7.79 -12.50
C PHE A 20 7.46 -7.26 -11.08
N GLN A 21 8.67 -7.35 -10.51
CA GLN A 21 8.92 -6.85 -9.16
C GLN A 21 8.69 -5.34 -9.06
N GLN A 22 9.24 -4.56 -9.99
CA GLN A 22 9.11 -3.11 -10.02
C GLN A 22 7.66 -2.70 -10.26
N ALA A 23 6.99 -3.34 -11.22
CA ALA A 23 5.57 -3.11 -11.51
C ALA A 23 4.68 -3.41 -10.30
N ARG A 24 5.00 -4.47 -9.54
CA ARG A 24 4.28 -4.82 -8.32
C ARG A 24 4.44 -3.79 -7.22
N PHE A 25 5.64 -3.24 -7.02
CA PHE A 25 5.84 -2.14 -6.06
C PHE A 25 5.10 -0.87 -6.48
N ALA A 26 5.14 -0.52 -7.77
CA ALA A 26 4.43 0.65 -8.29
C ALA A 26 2.90 0.48 -8.17
N SER A 27 2.37 -0.72 -8.43
CA SER A 27 0.95 -1.03 -8.29
C SER A 27 0.49 -0.97 -6.84
N LEU A 28 1.25 -1.54 -5.90
CA LEU A 28 0.98 -1.39 -4.46
C LEU A 28 0.93 0.09 -4.06
N ASP A 29 1.93 0.87 -4.49
CA ASP A 29 2.05 2.27 -4.11
C ASP A 29 0.85 3.09 -4.61
N LYS A 30 0.57 2.99 -5.91
CA LYS A 30 -0.47 3.77 -6.57
C LYS A 30 -1.88 3.39 -6.11
N ASN A 31 -2.15 2.10 -5.96
CA ASN A 31 -3.53 1.62 -5.79
C ASN A 31 -3.93 1.41 -4.33
N ILE A 32 -2.97 1.32 -3.40
CA ILE A 32 -3.27 1.10 -1.97
C ILE A 32 -2.66 2.21 -1.11
N ILE A 33 -1.34 2.44 -1.20
CA ILE A 33 -0.68 3.35 -0.27
C ILE A 33 -1.07 4.81 -0.51
N GLN A 34 -1.07 5.27 -1.77
CA GLN A 34 -1.40 6.65 -2.10
C GLN A 34 -2.85 7.03 -1.74
N PRO A 35 -3.89 6.22 -2.03
CA PRO A 35 -5.26 6.54 -1.58
C PRO A 35 -5.37 6.61 -0.06
N LEU A 36 -4.80 5.63 0.66
CA LEU A 36 -4.84 5.60 2.13
C LEU A 36 -4.11 6.80 2.76
N LEU A 37 -3.03 7.29 2.12
CA LEU A 37 -2.24 8.44 2.60
C LEU A 37 -2.85 9.78 2.17
N ASN A 38 -3.23 9.93 0.91
CA ASN A 38 -3.51 11.22 0.30
C ASN A 38 -4.99 11.60 0.40
N GLU A 39 -5.88 10.63 0.21
CA GLU A 39 -7.31 10.87 0.17
C GLU A 39 -7.93 10.58 1.54
N TRP A 40 -7.67 9.40 2.09
CA TRP A 40 -8.38 8.91 3.27
C TRP A 40 -7.69 9.29 4.58
N LYS A 41 -6.38 9.56 4.55
CA LYS A 41 -5.56 9.90 5.73
C LYS A 41 -5.57 8.80 6.80
N PHE A 42 -5.72 7.54 6.39
CA PHE A 42 -5.75 6.39 7.29
C PHE A 42 -4.36 5.85 7.62
N VAL A 43 -3.35 6.23 6.84
CA VAL A 43 -1.96 5.88 7.08
C VAL A 43 -1.05 7.09 6.98
N GLU A 44 0.03 7.05 7.73
CA GLU A 44 1.18 7.94 7.62
C GLU A 44 2.37 7.18 7.04
N VAL A 45 3.22 7.90 6.29
CA VAL A 45 4.43 7.34 5.71
C VAL A 45 5.65 8.12 6.16
N GLU A 46 6.57 7.43 6.82
CA GLU A 46 7.86 7.97 7.26
C GLU A 46 8.98 7.37 6.40
N ARG A 47 9.85 8.22 5.85
CA ARG A 47 10.99 7.77 5.04
C ARG A 47 12.24 7.70 5.91
N VAL A 48 12.78 6.50 6.08
CA VAL A 48 14.07 6.25 6.75
C VAL A 48 15.05 5.73 5.70
N GLY A 49 15.90 6.62 5.18
CA GLY A 49 16.80 6.32 4.07
C GLY A 49 16.06 5.97 2.78
N ARG A 50 16.23 4.73 2.29
CA ARG A 50 15.50 4.18 1.13
C ARG A 50 14.22 3.42 1.51
N THR A 51 13.99 3.19 2.79
CA THR A 51 12.85 2.44 3.30
C THR A 51 11.73 3.38 3.68
N ARG A 52 10.49 2.97 3.41
CA ARG A 52 9.27 3.67 3.83
C ARG A 52 8.58 2.84 4.91
N TRP A 53 8.42 3.43 6.08
CA TRP A 53 7.65 2.89 7.19
C TRP A 53 6.23 3.44 7.09
N ILE A 54 5.25 2.54 7.13
CA ILE A 54 3.83 2.89 7.00
C ILE A 54 3.19 2.56 8.33
N LYS A 55 2.52 3.54 8.94
CA LYS A 55 1.84 3.43 10.24
C LYS A 55 0.37 3.81 10.05
N MET A 56 -0.54 3.19 10.79
CA MET A 56 -1.94 3.63 10.78
C MET A 56 -2.09 4.89 11.62
N THR A 57 -2.95 5.80 11.17
CA THR A 57 -3.42 6.93 11.98
C THR A 57 -4.52 6.50 12.93
N GLN A 58 -4.89 7.36 13.87
CA GLN A 58 -6.02 7.09 14.76
C GLN A 58 -7.34 7.00 13.97
N GLU A 59 -7.51 7.84 12.94
CA GLU A 59 -8.63 7.80 12.02
C GLU A 59 -8.68 6.46 11.26
N GLY A 60 -7.53 5.97 10.80
CA GLY A 60 -7.42 4.66 10.16
C GLY A 60 -7.77 3.50 11.10
N VAL A 61 -7.36 3.57 12.36
CA VAL A 61 -7.76 2.58 13.39
C VAL A 61 -9.28 2.59 13.57
N GLY A 62 -9.86 3.76 13.80
CA GLY A 62 -11.31 3.89 13.97
C GLY A 62 -12.11 3.42 12.75
N ALA A 63 -11.61 3.67 11.54
CA ALA A 63 -12.24 3.20 10.30
C ALA A 63 -12.23 1.67 10.18
N VAL A 64 -11.13 1.01 10.56
CA VAL A 64 -11.06 -0.46 10.58
C VAL A 64 -12.00 -1.02 11.62
N GLU A 65 -12.03 -0.47 12.84
CA GLU A 65 -12.93 -0.92 13.91
C GLU A 65 -14.40 -0.79 13.53
N PHE A 66 -14.77 0.26 12.78
CA PHE A 66 -16.14 0.46 12.30
C PHE A 66 -16.55 -0.53 11.19
N LEU A 67 -15.62 -0.93 10.32
CA LEU A 67 -15.88 -1.79 9.16
C LEU A 67 -15.69 -3.30 9.45
N SER A 68 -15.27 -3.65 10.67
CA SER A 68 -15.03 -5.03 11.12
C SER A 68 -16.30 -5.72 11.59
#